data_AF-A0A351SEU7-F1
#
_entry.id   AF-A0A351SEU7-F1
#
_cell.length_a   1.000
_cell.length_b   1.000
_cell.length_c   1.000
_cell.angle_alpha   90.00
_cell.angle_beta   90.00
_cell.angle_gamma   90.00
#
_symmetry.space_group_name_H-M   'P 1'
#
loop_
_entity.id
_entity.type
_entity.pdbx_description
1 polymer ?
#
loop_
_entity_poly.entity_id
_entity_poly.type
_entity_poly.pdbx_seq_one_letter_code
_entity_poly.pdbx_strand_id
1 'polypeptide(L)'
;CVAPGVIEDETHSNEFTVDWSPYLKSDWLTPYPATVPVQTIQELGARMSHLPDGLDLHPRVAKIIDDRRKMAAGALPIDWGFGELMGYATLVTNGYGVRLSGQDAGRGTFLVVA
;
A
#
# COMPACT_ATOMS: atom_id res chain seq x y z
N CYS A 1 -14.71 20.79 3.56
CA CYS A 1 -15.62 21.91 3.87
C CYS A 1 -16.95 21.32 4.36
N VAL A 2 -17.15 21.24 5.67
CA VAL A 2 -18.47 20.90 6.24
C VAL A 2 -19.15 22.21 6.61
N ALA A 3 -20.42 22.37 6.25
CA ALA A 3 -21.17 23.62 6.47
C ALA A 3 -21.33 23.89 7.98
N PRO A 4 -21.14 25.13 8.46
CA PRO A 4 -21.33 25.46 9.88
C PRO A 4 -22.82 25.37 10.26
N GLY A 5 -23.14 24.69 11.37
CA GLY A 5 -24.47 24.72 12.00
C GLY A 5 -25.40 23.52 11.76
N VAL A 6 -24.93 22.41 11.18
CA VAL A 6 -25.78 21.21 10.96
C VAL A 6 -25.79 20.24 12.16
N ILE A 7 -24.85 20.39 13.10
CA ILE A 7 -24.74 19.49 14.26
C ILE A 7 -25.02 20.30 15.53
N GLU A 8 -26.30 20.40 15.87
CA GLU A 8 -26.75 20.69 17.24
C GLU A 8 -27.03 19.34 17.90
N ASP A 9 -26.40 19.11 19.05
CA ASP A 9 -26.34 17.87 19.84
C ASP A 9 -25.40 16.74 19.36
N GLU A 10 -24.26 16.66 20.05
CA GLU A 10 -23.32 15.55 20.04
C GLU A 10 -23.98 14.32 20.69
N THR A 11 -23.93 13.15 20.01
CA THR A 11 -24.14 11.76 20.50
C THR A 11 -25.20 10.92 19.76
N HIS A 12 -25.33 11.05 18.44
CA HIS A 12 -25.84 9.92 17.64
C HIS A 12 -24.67 8.96 17.34
N SER A 13 -24.25 8.22 18.37
CA SER A 13 -23.31 7.10 18.24
C SER A 13 -24.08 5.85 17.83
N ASN A 14 -23.87 5.39 16.60
CA ASN A 14 -24.21 4.06 16.14
C ASN A 14 -22.91 3.23 16.14
N GLU A 15 -23.02 1.90 16.11
CA GLU A 15 -21.89 0.95 16.00
C GLU A 15 -20.95 1.28 14.82
N PHE A 16 -21.46 1.96 13.80
CA PHE A 16 -20.73 2.35 12.59
C PHE A 16 -20.21 3.79 12.59
N THR A 17 -20.38 4.56 13.67
CA THR A 17 -19.92 5.95 13.72
C THR A 17 -18.39 5.98 13.86
N VAL A 18 -17.70 6.39 12.81
CA VAL A 18 -16.23 6.55 12.80
C VAL A 18 -15.84 7.82 13.56
N ASP A 19 -14.96 7.69 14.55
CA ASP A 19 -14.40 8.84 15.27
C ASP A 19 -13.33 9.53 14.42
N TRP A 20 -13.62 10.77 14.00
CA TRP A 20 -12.72 11.61 13.21
C TRP A 20 -11.90 12.59 14.06
N SER A 21 -12.13 12.64 15.37
CA SER A 21 -11.44 13.55 16.30
C SER A 21 -9.90 13.51 16.19
N PRO A 22 -9.25 12.34 15.98
CA PRO A 22 -7.80 12.26 15.83
C PRO A 22 -7.24 12.98 14.59
N TYR A 23 -8.05 13.21 13.55
CA TYR A 23 -7.60 13.69 12.24
C TYR A 23 -7.92 15.18 11.98
N LEU A 24 -8.66 15.84 12.89
CA LEU A 24 -9.14 17.21 12.69
C LEU A 24 -8.07 18.30 12.88
N LYS A 25 -6.99 18.00 13.62
CA LYS A 25 -5.99 19.01 14.06
C LYS A 25 -4.57 18.73 13.58
N SER A 26 -4.42 18.10 12.42
CA SER A 26 -3.11 17.80 11.83
C SER A 26 -2.69 18.85 10.80
N ASP A 27 -1.44 19.29 10.87
CA ASP A 27 -0.79 20.13 9.87
C ASP A 27 -0.01 19.25 8.85
N TRP A 28 0.27 19.75 7.65
CA TRP A 28 0.98 19.00 6.61
C TRP A 28 2.46 18.72 6.95
N LEU A 29 3.03 19.49 7.89
CA LEU A 29 4.39 19.32 8.42
C LEU A 29 4.48 18.34 9.59
N THR A 30 3.38 17.66 9.94
CA THR A 30 3.36 16.73 11.07
C THR A 30 4.39 15.60 10.84
N PRO A 31 5.38 15.43 11.73
CA PRO A 31 6.36 14.36 11.57
C PRO A 31 5.68 13.01 11.72
N TYR A 32 6.03 12.06 10.84
CA TYR A 32 5.53 10.70 10.87
C TYR A 32 6.69 9.70 10.71
N PRO A 33 6.56 8.46 11.22
CA PRO A 33 7.58 7.44 11.05
C PRO A 33 7.61 6.96 9.59
N ALA A 34 8.48 7.59 8.78
CA ALA A 34 8.63 7.29 7.36
C ALA A 34 9.65 6.17 7.07
N THR A 35 10.38 5.71 8.08
CA THR A 35 11.48 4.76 7.91
C THR A 35 10.99 3.32 8.07
N VAL A 36 11.48 2.45 7.19
CA VAL A 36 11.21 1.01 7.22
C VAL A 36 12.54 0.27 7.24
N PRO A 37 12.72 -0.74 8.12
CA PRO A 37 13.92 -1.57 8.12
C PRO A 37 14.08 -2.31 6.79
N VAL A 38 15.33 -2.43 6.32
CA VAL A 38 15.64 -3.13 5.07
C VAL A 38 15.23 -4.59 5.15
N GLN A 39 15.37 -5.24 6.32
CA GLN A 39 14.93 -6.63 6.52
C GLN A 39 13.44 -6.80 6.25
N THR A 40 12.61 -5.85 6.67
CA THR A 40 11.16 -5.87 6.42
C THR A 40 10.86 -5.81 4.92
N ILE A 41 11.58 -4.97 4.17
CA ILE A 41 11.44 -4.89 2.71
C ILE A 41 11.82 -6.22 2.04
N GLN A 42 12.90 -6.86 2.49
CA GLN A 42 13.34 -8.16 1.99
C GLN A 42 12.32 -9.27 2.26
N GLU A 43 11.79 -9.33 3.47
CA GLU A 43 10.76 -10.29 3.88
C GLU A 43 9.46 -10.11 3.07
N LEU A 44 9.01 -8.87 2.92
CA LEU A 44 7.82 -8.55 2.13
C LEU A 44 8.04 -8.88 0.65
N GLY A 45 9.18 -8.50 0.07
CA GLY A 45 9.54 -8.84 -1.30
C GLY A 45 9.56 -10.36 -1.55
N ALA A 46 10.09 -11.14 -0.61
CA ALA A 46 10.08 -12.60 -0.68
C ALA A 46 8.66 -13.18 -0.64
N ARG A 47 7.81 -12.68 0.27
CA ARG A 47 6.40 -13.10 0.38
C ARG A 47 5.61 -12.77 -0.88
N MET A 48 5.80 -11.58 -1.44
CA MET A 48 5.12 -11.13 -2.66
C MET A 48 5.54 -11.90 -3.91
N SER A 49 6.76 -12.41 -3.91
CA SER A 49 7.29 -13.19 -5.01
C SER A 49 6.95 -14.69 -4.91
N HIS A 50 6.28 -15.11 -3.84
CA HIS A 50 5.79 -16.47 -3.67
C HIS A 50 4.50 -16.65 -4.47
N LEU A 51 4.53 -17.60 -5.39
CA LEU A 51 3.41 -17.93 -6.27
C LEU A 51 2.95 -19.36 -5.97
N PRO A 52 1.65 -19.66 -6.10
CA PRO A 52 1.15 -21.01 -5.89
C PRO A 52 1.70 -21.96 -6.96
N ASP A 53 1.96 -23.20 -6.54
CA ASP A 53 2.45 -24.25 -7.42
C ASP A 53 1.43 -24.52 -8.54
N GLY A 54 1.90 -24.57 -9.79
CA GLY A 54 1.06 -24.83 -10.96
C GLY A 54 0.45 -23.60 -11.64
N LEU A 55 0.75 -22.38 -11.19
CA LEU A 55 0.36 -21.16 -11.90
C LEU A 55 1.26 -20.92 -13.12
N ASP A 56 0.70 -21.05 -14.33
CA ASP A 56 1.39 -20.68 -15.56
C ASP A 56 1.32 -19.15 -15.77
N LEU A 57 2.49 -18.51 -15.82
CA LEU A 57 2.60 -17.06 -15.94
C LEU A 57 2.90 -16.66 -17.38
N HIS A 58 2.27 -15.59 -17.82
CA HIS A 58 2.66 -14.94 -19.07
C HIS A 58 4.15 -14.55 -19.01
N PRO A 59 4.98 -14.82 -20.04
CA PRO A 59 6.44 -14.65 -19.98
C PRO A 59 6.91 -13.26 -19.53
N ARG A 60 6.16 -12.21 -19.92
CA ARG A 60 6.46 -10.84 -19.50
C ARG A 60 6.24 -10.61 -18.00
N VAL A 61 5.22 -11.24 -17.41
CA VAL A 61 4.93 -11.14 -15.96
C VAL A 61 5.93 -11.96 -15.17
N ALA A 62 6.30 -13.15 -15.66
CA ALA A 62 7.34 -13.97 -15.05
C ALA A 62 8.67 -13.21 -14.93
N LYS A 63 9.04 -12.45 -15.97
CA LYS A 63 10.24 -11.59 -15.95
C LYS A 63 10.14 -10.49 -14.88
N ILE A 64 9.00 -9.81 -14.77
CA ILE A 64 8.80 -8.76 -13.76
C ILE A 64 8.96 -9.33 -12.34
N ILE A 65 8.39 -10.51 -12.09
CA ILE A 65 8.49 -11.17 -10.78
C ILE A 65 9.94 -11.58 -10.48
N ASP A 66 10.66 -12.09 -11.46
CA ASP A 66 12.08 -12.43 -11.29
C ASP A 66 12.95 -11.18 -11.04
N ASP A 67 12.69 -10.09 -11.74
CA ASP A 67 13.38 -8.82 -11.53
C ASP A 67 13.07 -8.24 -10.13
N ARG A 68 11.81 -8.33 -9.66
CA ARG A 68 11.42 -7.95 -8.28
C ARG A 68 12.13 -8.81 -7.22
N ARG A 69 12.32 -10.11 -7.45
CA ARG A 69 13.11 -10.98 -6.55
C ARG A 69 14.56 -10.48 -6.43
N LYS A 70 15.17 -10.10 -7.54
CA LYS A 70 16.53 -9.54 -7.56
C LYS A 70 16.61 -8.17 -6.89
N MET A 71 15.59 -7.32 -7.06
CA MET A 71 15.49 -6.03 -6.37
C MET A 71 15.37 -6.22 -4.85
N ALA A 72 14.51 -7.13 -4.40
CA ALA A 72 14.37 -7.47 -2.99
C ALA A 72 15.71 -8.00 -2.41
N ALA A 73 16.45 -8.80 -3.16
CA ALA A 73 17.77 -9.30 -2.76
C ALA A 73 18.90 -8.25 -2.82
N GLY A 74 18.62 -7.03 -3.32
CA GLY A 74 19.62 -5.97 -3.49
C GLY A 74 20.56 -6.16 -4.68
N ALA A 75 20.27 -7.10 -5.57
CA ALA A 75 21.06 -7.36 -6.78
C ALA A 75 20.73 -6.38 -7.92
N LEU A 76 19.56 -5.72 -7.86
CA LEU A 76 19.12 -4.68 -8.79
C LEU A 76 18.62 -3.44 -8.04
N PRO A 77 18.78 -2.23 -8.62
CA PRO A 77 18.16 -1.04 -8.07
C PRO A 77 16.63 -1.14 -8.11
N ILE A 78 15.98 -0.55 -7.11
CA ILE A 78 14.52 -0.52 -6.98
C ILE A 78 13.92 0.36 -8.07
N ASP A 79 12.94 -0.18 -8.78
CA ASP A 79 12.12 0.58 -9.72
C ASP A 79 10.88 1.21 -9.04
N TRP A 80 10.15 2.03 -9.78
CA TRP A 80 8.96 2.71 -9.25
C TRP A 80 7.88 1.72 -8.80
N GLY A 81 7.58 0.71 -9.63
CA GLY A 81 6.51 -0.25 -9.36
C GLY A 81 6.78 -1.05 -8.09
N PHE A 82 8.02 -1.48 -7.88
CA PHE A 82 8.43 -2.18 -6.67
C PHE A 82 8.42 -1.26 -5.45
N GLY A 83 8.88 -0.01 -5.59
CA GLY A 83 8.85 0.98 -4.50
C GLY A 83 7.41 1.28 -4.03
N GLU A 84 6.49 1.51 -4.98
CA GLU A 84 5.08 1.71 -4.70
C GLU A 84 4.45 0.48 -4.01
N LEU A 85 4.75 -0.71 -4.51
CA LEU A 85 4.25 -1.97 -3.99
C LEU A 85 4.72 -2.23 -2.55
N MET A 86 5.99 -1.91 -2.24
CA MET A 86 6.52 -1.98 -0.87
C MET A 86 5.85 -0.96 0.05
N GLY A 87 5.52 0.23 -0.46
CA GLY A 87 4.70 1.21 0.26
C GLY A 87 3.34 0.63 0.67
N TYR A 88 2.63 -0.04 -0.24
CA TYR A 88 1.37 -0.70 0.10
C TYR A 88 1.56 -1.88 1.07
N ALA A 89 2.57 -2.72 0.83
CA ALA A 89 2.83 -3.88 1.67
C ALA A 89 3.14 -3.49 3.13
N THR A 90 3.88 -2.41 3.34
CA THR A 90 4.20 -1.91 4.69
C THR A 90 2.98 -1.33 5.40
N LEU A 91 2.13 -0.58 4.71
CA LEU A 91 0.87 -0.07 5.27
C LEU A 91 -0.06 -1.20 5.72
N VAL A 92 -0.25 -2.20 4.86
CA VAL A 92 -1.11 -3.37 5.16
C VAL A 92 -0.54 -4.18 6.32
N THR A 93 0.78 -4.37 6.38
CA THR A 93 1.44 -5.07 7.49
C THR A 93 1.28 -4.33 8.82
N ASN A 94 1.20 -3.00 8.79
CA ASN A 94 0.96 -2.16 9.97
C ASN A 94 -0.53 -2.06 10.35
N GLY A 95 -1.42 -2.80 9.68
CA GLY A 95 -2.85 -2.83 9.98
C GLY A 95 -3.67 -1.72 9.31
N TYR A 96 -3.07 -0.92 8.42
CA TYR A 96 -3.80 0.09 7.66
C TYR A 96 -4.43 -0.54 6.42
N GLY A 97 -5.74 -0.39 6.27
CA GLY A 97 -6.44 -0.82 5.06
C GLY A 97 -6.11 0.07 3.86
N VAL A 98 -5.64 -0.53 2.77
CA VAL A 98 -5.36 0.16 1.50
C VAL A 98 -6.36 -0.29 0.45
N ARG A 99 -7.13 0.65 -0.11
CA ARG A 99 -8.06 0.40 -1.22
C ARG A 99 -7.60 1.14 -2.46
N LEU A 100 -7.22 0.38 -3.48
CA LEU A 100 -6.92 0.90 -4.81
C LEU A 100 -8.14 0.75 -5.70
N SER A 101 -8.56 1.83 -6.36
CA SER A 101 -9.65 1.80 -7.33
C SER A 101 -9.38 2.73 -8.50
N GLY A 102 -9.59 2.25 -9.71
CA GLY A 102 -9.39 2.99 -10.95
C GLY A 102 -9.51 2.06 -12.15
N GLN A 103 -9.57 2.62 -13.35
CA GLN A 103 -9.57 1.84 -14.58
C GLN A 103 -8.22 1.11 -14.73
N ASP A 104 -8.27 -0.21 -14.95
CA ASP A 104 -7.08 -1.07 -15.11
C ASP A 104 -6.07 -1.02 -13.94
N ALA A 105 -6.49 -0.54 -12.77
CA ALA A 105 -5.61 -0.34 -11.61
C ALA A 105 -5.00 -1.64 -11.07
N GLY A 106 -5.63 -2.79 -11.31
CA GLY A 106 -5.12 -4.09 -10.86
C GLY A 106 -3.81 -4.50 -11.56
N ARG A 107 -3.67 -4.20 -12.85
CA ARG A 107 -2.43 -4.44 -13.61
C ARG A 107 -1.54 -3.20 -13.64
N GLY A 108 -2.17 -2.04 -13.53
CA GLY A 108 -1.60 -0.75 -13.91
C GLY A 108 -1.72 -0.55 -15.43
N THR A 109 -2.10 0.67 -15.82
CA THR A 109 -2.14 1.10 -17.22
C THR A 109 -0.79 0.88 -17.91
N PHE A 110 0.30 1.07 -17.17
CA PHE A 110 1.69 0.91 -17.65
C PHE A 110 2.36 -0.39 -17.18
N LEU A 111 1.61 -1.40 -16.72
CA LEU A 111 2.15 -2.69 -16.24
C LEU A 111 3.10 -2.57 -15.02
N VAL A 112 2.82 -1.63 -14.12
CA VAL A 112 3.67 -1.32 -12.95
C VAL A 112 3.31 -2.11 -11.70
N VAL A 113 2.04 -2.53 -11.56
CA VAL A 113 1.48 -3.07 -10.30
C VAL A 113 1.38 -4.59 -10.31
N ALA A 114 1.14 -5.21 -11.47
CA ALA A 114 1.13 -6.67 -11.62
C ALA A 114 2.51 -7.27 -11.41
#